data_AF-A0A3S0N2V1-F1
#
_entry.id   AF-A0A3S0N2V1-F1
#
_cell.length_a   1.000
_cell.length_b   1.000
_cell.length_c   1.000
_cell.angle_alpha   90.00
_cell.angle_beta   90.00
_cell.angle_gamma   90.00
#
_symmetry.space_group_name_H-M   'P 1'
#
loop_
_entity.id
_entity.type
_entity.pdbx_description
1 polymer ?
#
loop_
_entity_poly.entity_id
_entity_poly.type
_entity_poly.pdbx_seq_one_letter_code
_entity_poly.pdbx_strand_id
1 'polypeptide(L)' 'MISLTSKEDIKKIKVMSLEGKVVLTAENPKNIDISKLQKGVYILQGELKKEVPFRKNY' A
#
# COMPACT_ATOMS: atom_id res chain seq x y z
N MET A 1 6.00 13.19 -6.60
CA MET A 1 6.28 11.76 -6.33
C MET A 1 6.10 11.55 -4.84
N ILE A 2 5.19 10.66 -4.43
CA ILE A 2 5.02 10.29 -3.03
C ILE A 2 5.80 9.00 -2.82
N SER A 3 6.80 9.04 -1.95
CA SER A 3 7.65 7.89 -1.64
C SER A 3 7.22 7.30 -0.29
N LEU A 4 6.65 6.10 -0.32
CA LEU A 4 6.32 5.35 0.89
C LEU A 4 7.49 4.44 1.23
N THR A 5 8.23 4.77 2.28
CA THR A 5 9.34 3.96 2.78
C THR A 5 8.87 3.11 3.95
N SER A 6 9.14 1.81 3.86
CA SER A 6 8.90 0.84 4.94
C SER A 6 10.20 0.11 5.23
N LYS A 7 10.42 -0.25 6.50
CA LYS A 7 11.54 -1.11 6.91
C LYS A 7 11.34 -2.56 6.45
N GLU A 8 10.08 -2.96 6.33
CA GLU A 8 9.66 -4.28 5.83
C GLU A 8 9.18 -4.17 4.38
N ASP A 9 9.36 -5.24 3.63
CA ASP A 9 8.98 -5.34 2.22
C ASP A 9 7.46 -5.14 2.05
N ILE A 10 7.03 -4.16 1.25
CA ILE A 10 5.60 -3.92 1.02
C ILE A 10 5.09 -4.91 -0.02
N LYS A 11 4.12 -5.74 0.37
CA LYS A 11 3.49 -6.72 -0.52
C LYS A 11 2.55 -6.05 -1.52
N LYS A 12 1.72 -5.13 -1.03
CA LYS A 12 0.65 -4.54 -1.83
C LYS A 12 0.29 -3.17 -1.30
N ILE A 13 -0.05 -2.26 -2.20
CA ILE A 13 -0.64 -0.97 -1.85
C ILE A 13 -1.97 -0.82 -2.59
N LYS A 14 -2.98 -0.36 -1.88
CA LYS A 14 -4.26 0.06 -2.43
C LYS A 14 -4.48 1.53 -2.15
N VAL A 15 -5.00 2.25 -3.14
CA VAL A 15 -5.48 3.62 -2.99
C VAL A 15 -6.99 3.59 -3.15
N MET A 16 -7.70 4.17 -2.20
CA MET A 16 -9.15 4.21 -2.13
C MET A 16 -9.65 5.64 -2.06
N SER A 17 -10.80 5.94 -2.67
CA SER A 17 -11.52 7.19 -2.39
C SER A 17 -12.09 7.17 -0.98
N LEU A 18 -12.45 8.34 -0.45
CA LEU A 18 -13.15 8.46 0.83
C LEU A 18 -14.49 7.68 0.85
N GLU A 19 -15.07 7.43 -0.32
CA GLU A 19 -16.30 6.63 -0.49
C GLU A 19 -16.02 5.12 -0.41
N GLY A 20 -14.78 4.70 -0.18
CA GLY A 20 -14.38 3.30 -0.07
C GLY A 20 -14.14 2.61 -1.41
N LYS A 21 -14.19 3.33 -2.54
CA LYS A 21 -13.91 2.75 -3.86
C LYS A 21 -12.41 2.62 -4.08
N VAL A 22 -11.94 1.42 -4.40
CA VAL A 22 -10.54 1.20 -4.80
C VAL A 22 -10.32 1.81 -6.18
N VAL A 23 -9.40 2.78 -6.25
CA VAL A 23 -9.04 3.50 -7.48
C VAL A 23 -7.68 3.09 -8.03
N LEU A 24 -6.81 2.53 -7.18
CA LEU A 24 -5.51 2.04 -7.60
C LEU A 24 -5.11 0.84 -6.75
N THR A 25 -4.49 -0.15 -7.37
CA THR A 25 -3.86 -1.28 -6.68
C THR A 25 -2.51 -1.53 -7.32
N ALA A 26 -1.47 -1.68 -6.50
CA ALA A 26 -0.13 -1.98 -6.95
C ALA A 26 0.47 -3.09 -6.09
N GLU A 27 1.07 -4.11 -6.72
CA GLU A 27 1.68 -5.26 -6.05
C GLU A 27 3.21 -5.15 -6.12
N ASN A 28 3.88 -5.34 -4.98
CA ASN A 28 5.30 -5.06 -4.76
C ASN A 28 5.79 -3.69 -5.30
N PRO A 29 5.05 -2.58 -5.10
CA PRO A 29 5.43 -1.30 -5.68
C PRO A 29 6.65 -0.69 -4.95
N LYS A 30 7.69 -0.34 -5.71
CA LYS A 30 8.73 0.60 -5.24
C LYS A 30 8.29 2.05 -5.29
N ASN A 31 7.33 2.36 -6.17
CA ASN A 31 6.84 3.71 -6.41
C ASN A 31 5.37 3.66 -6.85
N ILE A 32 4.58 4.67 -6.49
CA ILE A 32 3.18 4.78 -6.91
C ILE A 32 2.99 6.11 -7.62
N ASP A 33 2.46 6.02 -8.84
CA ASP A 33 2.03 7.19 -9.59
C ASP A 33 0.54 7.47 -9.30
N ILE A 34 0.28 8.62 -8.68
CA ILE A 34 -1.08 9.14 -8.42
C ILE A 34 -1.45 10.32 -9.31
N SER A 35 -0.60 10.67 -10.29
CA SER A 35 -0.80 11.83 -11.18
C SER A 35 -2.11 11.75 -11.99
N LYS A 36 -2.60 10.53 -12.22
CA LYS A 36 -3.84 10.25 -12.96
C LYS A 36 -5.10 10.33 -12.09
N LEU A 37 -4.97 10.48 -10.77
CA LEU A 37 -6.11 10.64 -9.88
C LEU A 37 -6.60 12.08 -9.93
N GLN A 38 -7.92 12.26 -9.86
CA GLN A 38 -8.50 13.60 -9.74
C GLN A 38 -8.07 14.26 -8.43
N LYS A 39 -8.07 15.58 -8.38
CA LYS A 39 -7.76 16.31 -7.14
C LYS A 39 -8.76 15.94 -6.06
N GLY A 40 -8.28 15.47 -4.92
CA GLY A 40 -9.13 15.03 -3.82
C GLY A 40 -8.33 14.36 -2.71
N VAL A 41 -9.05 13.88 -1.70
CA VAL A 41 -8.48 13.14 -0.58
C VAL A 41 -8.68 11.64 -0.83
N TYR A 42 -7.64 10.87 -0.59
CA TYR A 42 -7.62 9.42 -0.79
C TYR A 42 -7.01 8.73 0.42
N ILE A 43 -7.41 7.49 0.64
CA ILE A 43 -6.89 6.61 1.68
C ILE A 43 -5.88 5.66 1.03
N LEU A 44 -4.70 5.56 1.62
CA LEU A 44 -3.62 4.70 1.14
C LEU A 44 -3.43 3.55 2.13
N GLN A 45 -3.70 2.33 1.68
CA GLN A 45 -3.64 1.11 2.48
C GLN A 45 -2.45 0.26 2.01
N GLY A 46 -1.41 0.16 2.82
CA GLY A 46 -0.26 -0.73 2.59
C GLY A 46 -0.42 -2.07 3.31
N GLU A 47 -0.24 -3.17 2.58
CA GLU A 47 -0.09 -4.52 3.12
C GLU A 47 1.39 -4.89 3.09
N LEU A 48 1.97 -5.15 4.27
CA LEU A 48 3.37 -5.57 4.41
C LEU A 48 3.50 -7.07 4.15
N LYS A 49 4.63 -7.51 3.58
CA LYS A 49 5.01 -8.91 3.62
C LYS A 49 5.39 -9.23 5.07
N LYS A 50 4.64 -10.10 5.72
CA LYS A 50 5.07 -10.69 6.99
C LYS A 50 6.39 -11.42 6.76
N GLU A 51 7.45 -11.00 7.44
CA GLU A 51 8.64 -11.82 7.71
C GLU A 51 8.67 -12.34 9.15
N VAL A 52 7.50 -12.61 9.74
CA VAL A 52 7.45 -13.31 11.02
C VAL A 52 7.17 -14.78 10.77
N PRO A 53 8.17 -15.68 10.76
CA PRO A 53 7.88 -17.08 11.01
C PRO A 53 7.16 -17.13 12.35
N PHE A 54 5.92 -17.58 12.35
CA PHE A 54 5.18 -17.85 13.57
C PHE A 54 5.93 -18.95 14.32
N ARG A 55 6.93 -18.59 15.13
CA ARG A 55 7.64 -19.52 16.02
C ARG A 55 6.70 -19.76 17.20
N LYS A 56 5.85 -20.77 17.05
CA LYS A 56 5.14 -21.38 18.16
C LYS A 56 6.18 -22.21 18.92
N ASN A 57 6.80 -21.62 19.94
CA ASN A 57 7.61 -22.39 20.88
C ASN A 57 6.64 -23.24 21.70
N TYR A 58 6.70 -24.55 21.53
CA TYR A 58 6.09 -25.57 22.38
C TYR A 58 7.07 -25.96 23.49
#